data_AF-A0A7S3RN88-F1
#
_entry.id   AF-A0A7S3RN88-F1
#
_cell.length_a   1.000
_cell.length_b   1.000
_cell.length_c   1.000
_cell.angle_alpha   90.00
_cell.angle_beta   90.00
_cell.angle_gamma   90.00
#
_symmetry.space_group_name_H-M   'P 1'
#
loop_
_entity.id
_entity.type
_entity.pdbx_description
1 polymer ?
#
loop_
_entity_poly.entity_id
_entity_poly.type
_entity_poly.pdbx_seq_one_letter_code
_entity_poly.pdbx_strand_id
1 'polypeptide(L)'
;LALKKPIRVQANPANRVAQTLEQEFVKAPSEDFREAVLLSLCTRNYTSRVIVFCATRQSAHRLAIIFGLCGLSFAEIHGNLAQGDRVKALQRFQNEEADF
;
A
#
# COMPACT_ATOMS: atom_id res chain seq x y z
N LEU A 1 -17.36 42.27 -12.15
CA LEU A 1 -16.04 41.84 -12.70
C LEU A 1 -16.22 40.49 -13.37
N ALA A 2 -15.98 40.39 -14.68
CA ALA A 2 -16.06 39.14 -15.43
C ALA A 2 -14.71 38.86 -16.11
N LEU A 3 -14.31 37.58 -16.16
CA LEU A 3 -13.03 37.16 -16.74
C LEU A 3 -13.01 37.37 -18.27
N LYS A 4 -11.93 37.95 -18.79
CA LYS A 4 -11.66 38.03 -20.24
C LYS A 4 -10.73 36.91 -20.66
N LYS A 5 -11.17 36.06 -21.60
CA LYS A 5 -10.42 34.90 -22.16
C LYS A 5 -9.96 33.87 -21.11
N PRO A 6 -10.87 33.27 -20.31
CA PRO A 6 -10.48 32.22 -19.38
C PRO A 6 -10.01 30.98 -20.15
N ILE A 7 -8.88 30.42 -19.73
CA ILE A 7 -8.45 29.08 -20.11
C ILE A 7 -8.91 28.13 -19.00
N ARG A 8 -9.65 27.09 -19.36
CA ARG A 8 -10.14 26.09 -18.41
C ARG A 8 -9.03 25.07 -18.17
N VAL A 9 -8.41 25.14 -16.99
CA VAL A 9 -7.52 24.09 -16.50
C VAL A 9 -8.36 23.15 -15.65
N GLN A 10 -8.55 21.92 -16.12
CA GLN A 10 -9.28 20.89 -15.40
C GLN A 10 -8.31 19.76 -15.09
N ALA A 11 -8.00 19.55 -13.81
CA ALA A 11 -7.31 18.34 -13.38
C ALA A 11 -8.20 17.12 -13.66
N ASN A 12 -7.57 15.97 -13.95
CA ASN A 12 -8.26 14.71 -14.29
C ASN A 12 -9.46 14.42 -13.36
N PRO A 13 -10.56 13.83 -13.88
CA PRO A 13 -11.70 13.46 -13.05
C PRO A 13 -11.24 12.57 -11.89
N ALA A 14 -11.68 12.88 -10.67
CA ALA A 14 -11.15 12.39 -9.40
C ALA A 14 -11.14 10.86 -9.17
N ASN A 15 -11.66 10.07 -10.12
CA ASN A 15 -11.90 8.63 -9.96
C ASN A 15 -11.37 7.78 -11.12
N ARG A 16 -10.48 8.30 -11.99
CA ARG A 16 -9.87 7.46 -13.04
C ARG A 16 -8.51 6.96 -12.57
N VAL A 17 -8.33 5.63 -12.59
CA VAL A 17 -7.01 5.00 -12.45
C VAL A 17 -6.05 5.68 -13.42
N ALA A 18 -4.84 6.01 -12.94
CA ALA A 18 -3.84 6.68 -13.76
C ALA A 18 -3.58 5.85 -15.03
N GLN A 19 -3.54 6.49 -16.19
CA GLN A 19 -3.28 5.78 -17.46
C GLN A 19 -1.88 5.16 -17.51
N THR A 20 -0.98 5.63 -16.65
CA THR A 20 0.39 5.14 -16.48
C THR A 20 0.50 4.04 -15.43
N LEU A 21 -0.61 3.58 -14.83
CA LEU A 21 -0.57 2.50 -13.85
C LEU A 21 -0.36 1.16 -14.56
N GLU A 22 0.80 0.55 -14.35
CA GLU A 22 1.06 -0.82 -14.75
C GLU A 22 0.41 -1.80 -13.76
N GLN A 23 -0.23 -2.84 -14.30
CA GLN A 23 -0.95 -3.83 -13.52
C GLN A 23 -0.51 -5.24 -13.93
N GLU A 24 -0.07 -6.01 -12.95
CA GLU A 24 0.41 -7.38 -13.15
C GLU A 24 -0.36 -8.36 -12.28
N PHE A 25 -0.48 -9.60 -12.76
CA PHE A 25 -1.14 -10.69 -12.03
C PHE A 25 -0.14 -11.82 -11.79
N VAL A 26 0.06 -12.17 -10.52
CA VAL A 26 0.91 -13.30 -10.14
C VAL A 26 0.02 -14.48 -9.74
N LYS A 27 0.15 -15.59 -10.48
CA LYS A 27 -0.57 -16.83 -10.17
C LYS A 27 0.14 -17.56 -9.03
N ALA A 28 -0.55 -17.73 -7.90
CA ALA A 28 -0.10 -18.62 -6.83
C ALA A 28 -0.53 -20.08 -7.11
N PRO A 29 0.26 -21.09 -6.67
CA PRO A 29 -0.13 -22.50 -6.78
C PRO A 29 -1.42 -22.84 -6.03
N SER A 30 -1.62 -22.29 -4.83
CA SER A 30 -2.86 -22.34 -4.05
C SER A 30 -2.94 -21.11 -3.13
N GLU A 31 -4.07 -20.91 -2.44
CA GLU A 31 -4.25 -19.79 -1.50
C GLU A 31 -3.19 -19.78 -0.39
N ASP A 32 -2.78 -20.96 0.09
CA ASP A 32 -1.78 -21.09 1.17
C ASP A 32 -0.40 -20.55 0.78
N PHE A 33 -0.11 -20.48 -0.53
CA PHE A 33 1.15 -19.93 -1.03
C PHE A 33 1.14 -18.41 -1.19
N ARG A 34 0.00 -17.73 -1.03
CA ARG A 34 -0.08 -16.28 -1.29
C ARG A 34 0.87 -15.47 -0.41
N GLU A 35 0.99 -15.82 0.87
CA GLU A 35 1.90 -15.12 1.80
C GLU A 35 3.36 -15.35 1.41
N ALA A 36 3.73 -16.58 1.02
CA ALA A 36 5.07 -16.90 0.57
C ALA A 36 5.44 -16.22 -0.75
N VAL A 37 4.49 -16.17 -1.70
CA VAL A 37 4.65 -15.46 -2.98
C VAL A 37 4.82 -13.95 -2.72
N LEU A 38 3.96 -13.36 -1.89
CA LEU A 38 4.08 -11.96 -1.49
C LEU A 38 5.45 -11.67 -0.86
N LEU A 39 5.89 -12.50 0.08
CA LEU A 39 7.18 -12.34 0.73
C LEU A 39 8.34 -12.42 -0.29
N SER A 40 8.27 -13.32 -1.27
CA SER A 40 9.25 -13.38 -2.35
C SER A 40 9.27 -12.09 -3.19
N LEU A 41 8.12 -11.47 -3.44
CA LEU A 41 8.04 -10.21 -4.19
C LEU A 41 8.63 -9.05 -3.36
N CYS A 42 8.28 -8.99 -2.07
CA CYS A 42 8.75 -7.94 -1.15
C CYS A 42 10.26 -8.03 -0.84
N THR A 43 10.85 -9.22 -0.92
CA THR A 43 12.28 -9.41 -0.63
C THR A 43 13.18 -9.29 -1.86
N ARG A 44 12.63 -9.41 -3.08
CA ARG A 44 13.44 -9.49 -4.32
C ARG A 44 13.17 -8.39 -5.32
N ASN A 45 11.95 -7.84 -5.35
CA ASN A 45 11.48 -6.96 -6.42
C ASN A 45 11.01 -5.61 -5.90
N TYR A 46 10.18 -5.61 -4.87
CA TYR A 46 9.55 -4.40 -4.32
C TYR A 46 9.95 -4.27 -2.86
N THR A 47 11.09 -3.64 -2.60
CA THR A 47 11.73 -3.70 -1.27
C THR A 47 11.51 -2.47 -0.40
N SER A 48 10.91 -1.40 -0.94
CA SER A 48 10.70 -0.12 -0.24
C SER A 48 9.49 0.62 -0.81
N ARG A 49 8.78 1.39 0.03
CA ARG A 49 7.61 2.19 -0.36
C ARG A 49 6.49 1.36 -1.00
N VAL A 50 6.20 0.20 -0.42
CA VAL A 50 5.18 -0.72 -0.91
C VAL A 50 3.94 -0.67 -0.02
N ILE A 51 2.75 -0.62 -0.61
CA ILE A 51 1.49 -0.73 0.15
C ILE A 51 0.84 -2.08 -0.18
N VAL A 52 0.67 -2.93 0.84
CA VAL A 52 0.01 -4.22 0.71
C VAL A 52 -1.44 -4.13 1.20
N PHE A 53 -2.39 -4.22 0.28
CA PHE A 53 -3.81 -4.26 0.64
C PHE A 53 -4.26 -5.67 1.02
N CYS A 54 -4.91 -5.78 2.17
CA CYS A 54 -5.48 -7.02 2.69
C CYS A 54 -7.01 -6.94 2.76
N ALA A 55 -7.69 -8.05 2.52
CA ALA A 55 -9.15 -8.11 2.60
C ALA A 55 -9.70 -7.96 4.03
N THR A 56 -8.93 -8.36 5.04
CA THR A 56 -9.36 -8.32 6.45
C THR A 56 -8.29 -7.76 7.37
N ARG A 57 -8.72 -7.23 8.51
CA ARG A 57 -7.83 -6.80 9.60
C ARG A 57 -6.91 -7.92 10.11
N GLN A 58 -7.43 -9.16 10.13
CA GLN A 58 -6.68 -10.30 10.64
C GLN A 58 -5.57 -10.71 9.67
N SER A 59 -5.84 -10.65 8.36
CA SER A 59 -4.82 -10.87 7.34
C SER A 59 -3.73 -9.80 7.37
N ALA A 60 -4.10 -8.53 7.55
CA ALA A 60 -3.14 -7.44 7.70
C ALA A 60 -2.21 -7.66 8.90
N HIS A 61 -2.79 -7.97 10.06
CA HIS A 61 -2.02 -8.23 11.28
C HIS A 61 -1.15 -9.49 11.18
N ARG A 62 -1.65 -10.53 10.52
CA ARG A 62 -0.86 -11.74 10.25
C ARG A 62 0.35 -11.45 9.38
N LEU A 63 0.19 -10.67 8.31
CA LEU A 63 1.32 -10.27 7.46
C LEU A 63 2.33 -9.40 8.21
N ALA A 64 1.86 -8.49 9.07
CA ALA A 64 2.72 -7.70 9.95
C ALA A 64 3.63 -8.60 10.82
N ILE A 65 3.08 -9.63 11.45
CA ILE A 65 3.86 -10.59 12.23
C ILE A 65 4.89 -11.31 11.33
N ILE A 66 4.49 -11.79 10.16
CA ILE A 66 5.38 -12.47 9.22
C ILE A 66 6.53 -11.55 8.79
N PHE A 67 6.23 -10.30 8.45
CA PHE A 67 7.22 -9.31 8.02
C PHE A 67 8.22 -9.02 9.14
N GLY A 68 7.74 -8.87 10.38
CA GLY A 68 8.59 -8.71 11.56
C GLY A 68 9.50 -9.91 11.81
N LEU A 69 8.99 -11.15 11.66
CA LEU A 69 9.80 -12.37 11.78
C LEU A 69 10.86 -12.49 10.68
N CYS A 70 10.61 -11.92 9.50
CA CYS A 70 11.56 -11.87 8.40
C CYS A 70 12.51 -10.65 8.47
N GLY A 71 12.41 -9.81 9.49
CA GLY A 71 13.24 -8.61 9.65
C GLY A 71 12.92 -7.49 8.66
N LEU A 72 11.73 -7.49 8.07
CA LEU A 72 11.27 -6.43 7.17
C LEU A 72 10.68 -5.26 7.97
N SER A 73 10.96 -4.03 7.56
CA SER A 73 10.41 -2.83 8.20
C SER A 73 8.99 -2.58 7.72
N PHE A 74 8.01 -2.54 8.63
CA PHE A 74 6.60 -2.37 8.25
C PHE A 74 5.80 -1.46 9.21
N ALA A 75 4.64 -1.01 8.74
CA ALA A 75 3.62 -0.34 9.54
C ALA A 75 2.20 -0.82 9.14
N GLU A 76 1.49 -1.49 10.06
CA GLU A 76 0.14 -1.97 9.79
C GLU A 76 -0.94 -0.90 9.97
N ILE A 77 -1.99 -0.96 9.16
CA ILE A 77 -3.17 -0.09 9.27
C ILE A 77 -4.43 -0.93 9.11
N HIS A 78 -5.29 -0.95 10.14
CA HIS A 78 -6.61 -1.57 10.06
C HIS A 78 -7.63 -0.89 10.97
N GLY A 79 -8.91 -1.19 10.77
CA GLY A 79 -10.03 -0.52 11.46
C GLY A 79 -10.03 -0.63 13.01
N ASN A 80 -9.37 -1.64 13.57
CA ASN A 80 -9.27 -1.82 15.03
C ASN A 80 -8.15 -1.01 15.70
N LEU A 81 -7.29 -0.32 14.94
CA LEU A 81 -6.28 0.56 15.53
C LEU A 81 -6.93 1.87 15.98
N ALA A 82 -6.39 2.47 17.03
CA ALA A 82 -6.75 3.83 17.40
C ALA A 82 -6.37 4.79 16.26
N GLN A 83 -7.12 5.89 16.10
CA GLN A 83 -6.85 6.86 15.03
C GLN A 83 -5.42 7.41 15.08
N GLY A 84 -4.89 7.65 16.29
CA GLY A 84 -3.52 8.11 16.48
C GLY A 84 -2.48 7.12 15.94
N ASP A 85 -2.71 5.82 16.12
CA ASP A 85 -1.78 4.78 15.63
C ASP A 85 -1.85 4.65 14.12
N ARG A 86 -3.04 4.80 13.51
CA ARG A 86 -3.18 4.87 12.04
C ARG A 86 -2.40 6.03 11.45
N VAL A 87 -2.47 7.21 12.06
CA VAL A 87 -1.73 8.40 11.61
C VAL A 87 -0.23 8.20 11.77
N LYS A 88 0.23 7.65 12.90
CA LYS A 88 1.65 7.32 13.11
C LYS A 88 2.16 6.30 12.11
N ALA A 89 1.40 5.26 11.81
CA ALA A 89 1.77 4.26 10.79
C ALA A 89 1.93 4.90 9.41
N LEU A 90 0.99 5.76 9.00
CA LEU A 90 1.11 6.53 7.76
C LEU A 90 2.31 7.47 7.75
N GLN A 91 2.60 8.15 8.86
CA GLN A 91 3.77 9.02 8.98
C GLN A 91 5.07 8.24 8.85
N ARG A 92 5.18 7.09 9.54
CA ARG A 92 6.34 6.20 9.43
C ARG A 92 6.58 5.76 7.98
N PHE A 93 5.52 5.38 7.26
CA PHE A 93 5.61 5.03 5.85
C PHE A 93 6.03 6.22 4.97
N GLN A 94 5.44 7.40 5.18
CA GLN A 94 5.79 8.63 4.44
C GLN A 94 7.24 9.07 4.67
N ASN A 95 7.75 8.87 5.89
CA ASN A 95 9.12 9.20 6.27
C ASN A 95 10.13 8.11 5.90
N GLU A 96 9.70 7.02 5.25
CA GLU A 96 10.55 5.88 4.89
C GLU A 96 11.16 5.16 6.11
N GLU A 97 10.49 5.27 7.26
CA GLU A 97 10.80 4.51 8.48
C GLU A 97 10.14 3.10 8.46
N ALA A 98 9.20 2.90 7.54
CA ALA A 98 8.57 1.62 7.23
C ALA A 98 8.58 1.41 5.71
N ASP A 99 9.14 0.29 5.27
CA ASP A 99 9.21 -0.06 3.85
C ASP A 99 7.87 -0.56 3.29
N PHE A 100 7.05 -1.16 4.18
CA PHE A 100 5.82 -1.90 3.89
C PHE A 100 4.63 -1.51 4.76
#